data_AF-A0A9E0AIS3-F1
#
_entry.id   AF-A0A9E0AIS3-F1
#
_cell.length_a   1.000
_cell.length_b   1.000
_cell.length_c   1.000
_cell.angle_alpha   90.00
_cell.angle_beta   90.00
_cell.angle_gamma   90.00
#
_symmetry.space_group_name_H-M   'P 1'
#
loop_
_entity.id
_entity.type
_entity.pdbx_description
1 polymer ?
#
loop_
_entity_poly.entity_id
_entity_poly.type
_entity_poly.pdbx_seq_one_letter_code
_entity_poly.pdbx_strand_id
1 'polypeptide(L)' 'PEVRAKRRFDELNEKGFMVTMDEVSKNIEVRDHTDTHRAESPLRKADDAIVLDNSDLNQEEQLAIALDLVRKRSVQSPV' A
#
# COMPACT_ATOMS: atom_id res chain seq x y z
N PRO A 1 -0.82 -5.61 -8.40
CA PRO A 1 -0.48 -6.70 -7.43
C PRO A 1 0.99 -7.13 -7.54
N GLU A 2 1.46 -7.35 -8.76
CA GLU A 2 2.82 -7.81 -9.07
C GLU A 2 3.93 -6.90 -8.53
N VAL A 3 3.79 -5.58 -8.63
CA VAL A 3 4.75 -4.61 -8.07
C VAL A 3 4.93 -4.78 -6.56
N ARG A 4 3.83 -5.02 -5.83
CA ARG A 4 3.87 -5.26 -4.37
C ARG A 4 4.56 -6.59 -4.04
N ALA A 5 4.30 -7.64 -4.82
CA ALA A 5 4.95 -8.93 -4.64
C ALA A 5 6.45 -8.85 -4.92
N LYS A 6 6.84 -8.18 -6.00
CA LYS A 6 8.26 -8.02 -6.38
C LYS A 6 9.04 -7.27 -5.31
N ARG A 7 8.55 -6.09 -4.88
CA ARG A 7 9.21 -5.31 -3.82
C ARG A 7 9.34 -6.12 -2.53
N ARG A 8 8.29 -6.86 -2.15
CA ARG A 8 8.32 -7.70 -0.95
C ARG A 8 9.31 -8.86 -1.08
N PHE A 9 9.40 -9.47 -2.26
CA PHE A 9 10.37 -10.51 -2.55
C PHE A 9 11.81 -9.96 -2.45
N ASP A 10 12.09 -8.83 -3.07
CA ASP A 10 13.40 -8.16 -3.03
C ASP A 10 13.81 -7.84 -1.57
N GLU A 11 12.90 -7.26 -0.78
CA GLU A 11 13.12 -6.99 0.65
C GLU A 11 13.44 -8.24 1.49
N LEU A 12 12.77 -9.36 1.20
CA LEU A 12 12.97 -10.62 1.92
C LEU A 12 14.28 -11.29 1.52
N ASN A 13 14.61 -11.23 0.22
CA ASN A 13 15.85 -11.75 -0.31
C ASN A 13 17.07 -10.97 0.22
N GLU A 14 16.99 -9.64 0.27
CA GLU A 14 18.02 -8.79 0.88
C GLU A 14 18.25 -9.11 2.37
N LYS A 15 17.20 -9.52 3.08
CA LYS A 15 17.28 -9.95 4.48
C LYS A 15 17.77 -11.40 4.66
N GLY A 16 18.06 -12.11 3.57
CA GLY A 16 18.55 -13.49 3.59
C GLY A 16 17.47 -14.55 3.80
N PHE A 17 16.18 -14.21 3.64
CA PHE A 17 15.11 -15.20 3.66
C PHE A 17 15.03 -15.93 2.32
N MET A 18 15.03 -17.26 2.36
CA MET A 18 14.73 -18.08 1.19
C MET A 18 13.21 -18.18 1.01
N VAL A 19 12.68 -17.31 0.16
CA VAL A 19 11.27 -17.31 -0.26
C VAL A 19 11.22 -17.31 -1.79
N THR A 20 10.15 -17.85 -2.36
CA THR A 20 9.89 -17.79 -3.80
C THR A 20 8.94 -16.66 -4.14
N MET A 21 9.00 -16.16 -5.39
CA MET A 21 8.07 -15.13 -5.87
C MET A 21 6.60 -15.60 -5.77
N ASP A 22 6.35 -16.88 -6.08
CA ASP A 22 5.00 -17.48 -6.00
C ASP A 22 4.45 -17.50 -4.57
N GLU A 23 5.29 -17.86 -3.58
CA GLU A 23 4.91 -17.82 -2.16
C GLU A 23 4.56 -16.39 -1.72
N VAL A 24 5.35 -15.40 -2.13
CA VAL A 24 5.10 -14.00 -1.80
C VAL A 24 3.83 -13.48 -2.46
N SER A 25 3.59 -13.79 -3.74
CA SER A 25 2.37 -13.38 -4.45
C SER A 25 1.13 -13.98 -3.79
N LYS A 26 1.16 -15.30 -3.53
CA LYS A 26 0.05 -16.01 -2.89
C LYS A 26 -0.22 -15.48 -1.48
N ASN A 27 0.82 -15.15 -0.72
CA ASN A 27 0.67 -14.56 0.61
C ASN A 27 -0.05 -13.20 0.53
N ILE A 28 0.34 -12.35 -0.43
CA ILE A 28 -0.28 -11.04 -0.63
C ILE A 28 -1.73 -11.19 -1.07
N GLU A 29 -2.04 -12.08 -2.01
CA GLU A 29 -3.41 -12.34 -2.48
C GLU A 29 -4.32 -12.83 -1.36
N VAL A 30 -3.86 -13.82 -0.58
CA VAL A 30 -4.62 -14.36 0.56
C VAL A 30 -4.87 -13.27 1.60
N ARG A 31 -3.87 -12.43 1.89
CA ARG A 31 -4.00 -11.32 2.83
C ARG A 31 -5.00 -10.29 2.33
N ASP A 32 -4.88 -9.85 1.08
CA ASP A 32 -5.77 -8.86 0.49
C ASP A 32 -7.22 -9.38 0.45
N HIS A 33 -7.43 -10.67 0.12
CA HIS A 33 -8.74 -11.30 0.18
C HIS A 33 -9.29 -11.31 1.61
N THR A 34 -8.47 -11.73 2.59
CA THR A 34 -8.89 -11.78 4.00
C THR A 34 -9.23 -10.38 4.53
N ASP A 35 -8.43 -9.38 4.22
CA ASP A 35 -8.63 -8.01 4.66
C ASP A 35 -9.88 -7.37 4.03
N THR A 36 -10.20 -7.69 2.78
CA THR A 36 -11.40 -7.18 2.10
C THR A 36 -12.70 -7.88 2.53
N HIS A 37 -12.62 -9.14 2.98
CA HIS A 37 -13.79 -9.97 3.31
C HIS A 37 -14.01 -10.18 4.82
N ARG A 38 -13.16 -9.62 5.69
CA ARG A 38 -13.34 -9.76 7.14
C ARG A 38 -14.63 -9.08 7.62
N ALA A 39 -15.32 -9.75 8.54
CA ALA A 39 -16.59 -9.26 9.10
C ALA A 39 -16.42 -7.95 9.88
N GLU A 40 -15.29 -7.78 10.58
CA GLU A 40 -15.01 -6.59 11.37
C GLU A 40 -14.00 -5.66 10.67
N SER A 41 -14.37 -4.39 10.53
CA SER A 41 -13.54 -3.33 9.94
C SER A 41 -12.89 -3.70 8.59
N PRO A 42 -13.64 -4.19 7.58
CA PRO A 42 -13.05 -4.62 6.30
C PRO A 42 -12.23 -3.51 5.63
N LEU A 43 -11.19 -3.92 4.90
CA LEU A 43 -10.41 -3.02 4.05
C LEU A 43 -11.31 -2.46 2.96
N ARG A 44 -11.74 -1.21 3.14
CA ARG A 44 -12.52 -0.44 2.18
C ARG A 44 -12.00 0.97 2.11
N LYS A 45 -12.12 1.57 0.94
CA LYS A 45 -11.85 3.00 0.76
C LYS A 45 -12.94 3.82 1.46
N ALA A 46 -12.56 4.82 2.25
CA ALA A 46 -13.53 5.78 2.80
C ALA A 46 -14.04 6.74 1.71
N ASP A 47 -15.22 7.29 1.89
CA ASP A 47 -15.89 8.12 0.87
C ASP A 47 -15.07 9.39 0.54
N ASP A 48 -14.37 9.92 1.51
CA ASP A 48 -13.53 11.11 1.43
C ASP A 48 -12.04 10.80 1.21
N ALA A 49 -11.69 9.52 1.05
CA ALA A 49 -10.30 9.10 0.87
C ALA A 49 -9.80 9.41 -0.55
N ILE A 50 -8.57 9.91 -0.62
CA ILE A 50 -7.85 10.13 -1.89
C ILE A 50 -6.99 8.89 -2.15
N VAL A 51 -7.09 8.35 -3.36
CA VAL A 51 -6.25 7.20 -3.77
C VAL A 51 -4.89 7.74 -4.18
N LEU A 52 -3.83 7.25 -3.52
CA LEU A 52 -2.45 7.48 -3.89
C LEU A 52 -1.86 6.16 -4.39
N ASP A 53 -1.70 6.02 -5.70
CA ASP A 53 -0.98 4.88 -6.29
C ASP A 53 0.53 5.17 -6.25
N ASN A 54 1.28 4.28 -5.63
CA ASN A 54 2.73 4.37 -5.50
C ASN A 54 3.47 3.26 -6.25
N SER A 55 2.82 2.63 -7.23
CA SER A 55 3.42 1.54 -8.00
C SER A 55 4.69 1.98 -8.75
N ASP A 56 4.73 3.22 -9.24
CA ASP A 56 5.84 3.78 -10.02
C ASP A 56 6.56 4.94 -9.31
N LEU A 57 6.32 5.12 -8.01
CA LEU A 57 6.90 6.21 -7.23
C LEU A 57 8.02 5.72 -6.33
N ASN A 58 9.08 6.50 -6.22
CA ASN A 58 10.06 6.29 -5.16
C ASN A 58 9.55 6.82 -3.80
N GLN A 59 10.27 6.51 -2.73
CA GLN A 59 9.88 6.87 -1.36
C GLN A 59 9.76 8.39 -1.16
N GLU A 60 10.66 9.19 -1.76
CA GLU A 60 10.67 10.64 -1.63
C GLU A 60 9.49 11.28 -2.39
N GLU A 61 9.22 10.81 -3.60
CA GLU A 61 8.07 11.24 -4.42
C GLU A 61 6.75 10.94 -3.73
N GLN A 62 6.61 9.70 -3.21
CA GLN A 62 5.42 9.31 -2.47
C GLN A 62 5.21 10.21 -1.24
N LEU A 63 6.29 10.52 -0.50
CA LEU A 63 6.22 11.40 0.67
C LEU A 63 5.83 12.83 0.28
N ALA A 64 6.40 13.37 -0.80
CA ALA A 64 6.10 14.70 -1.28
C ALA A 64 4.61 14.84 -1.65
N ILE A 65 4.06 13.86 -2.37
CA ILE A 65 2.63 13.84 -2.74
C ILE A 65 1.76 13.72 -1.49
N ALA A 66 2.09 12.84 -0.54
CA ALA A 66 1.33 12.70 0.69
C ALA A 66 1.31 14.01 1.50
N LEU A 67 2.44 14.72 1.62
CA LEU A 67 2.52 16.00 2.30
C LEU A 67 1.72 17.11 1.60
N ASP A 68 1.74 17.13 0.27
CA ASP A 68 0.96 18.08 -0.52
C ASP A 68 -0.55 17.84 -0.37
N LEU A 69 -0.99 16.58 -0.40
CA LEU A 69 -2.39 16.21 -0.16
C LEU A 69 -2.87 16.66 1.23
N VAL A 70 -2.04 16.47 2.25
CA VAL A 70 -2.34 16.94 3.61
C VAL A 70 -2.47 18.46 3.62
N ARG A 71 -1.49 19.21 3.08
CA ARG A 71 -1.52 20.68 3.06
C ARG A 71 -2.76 21.24 2.35
N LYS A 72 -3.11 20.68 1.19
CA LYS A 72 -4.30 21.07 0.42
C LYS A 72 -5.59 20.90 1.23
N ARG A 73 -5.65 19.88 2.09
CA ARG A 73 -6.81 19.58 2.92
C ARG A 73 -6.82 20.39 4.23
N SER A 74 -5.66 20.62 4.84
CA SER A 74 -5.52 21.44 6.06
C SER A 74 -5.94 22.90 5.85
N VAL A 75 -5.68 23.45 4.67
CA VAL A 75 -6.03 24.84 4.32
C VAL A 75 -7.53 24.99 4.02
N GLN A 76 -8.26 23.90 3.78
CA GLN A 76 -9.69 23.91 3.45
C GLN A 76 -10.64 23.65 4.64
N SER A 77 -10.13 23.38 5.84
CA SER A 77 -10.97 23.28 7.05
C SER A 77 -11.13 24.68 7.68
N PRO A 78 -12.31 25.32 7.61
CA PRO A 78 -12.60 26.44 8.49
C PRO A 78 -12.77 25.87 9.91
N VAL A 79 -12.12 26.54 10.87
CA VAL A 79 -12.41 26.37 12.32
C VAL A 79 -13.82 26.87 12.60
#